data_AF-A0A833G2M5-F1
#
_entry.id   AF-A0A833G2M5-F1
#
_cell.length_a   1.000
_cell.length_b   1.000
_cell.length_c   1.000
_cell.angle_alpha   90.00
_cell.angle_beta   90.00
_cell.angle_gamma   90.00
#
_symmetry.space_group_name_H-M   'P 1'
#
loop_
_entity.id
_entity.type
_entity.pdbx_description
1 polymer ?
#
loop_
_entity_poly.entity_id
_entity_poly.type
_entity_poly.pdbx_seq_one_letter_code
_entity_poly.pdbx_strand_id
1 'polypeptide(L)' 'LLDTRVRPAVAQDGGDITFRGYDNGTVFLHMKGACAGCPSSTATLKHGIQNLLRHFVPEVEHVEQIP' A
#
# COMPACT_ATOMS: atom_id res chain seq x y z
N LEU A 1 -6.05 -4.12 8.75
CA LEU A 1 -5.81 -4.57 7.36
C LEU A 1 -4.37 -4.33 6.94
N LEU A 2 -3.89 -3.08 7.01
CA LEU A 2 -2.50 -2.77 6.69
C LEU A 2 -1.52 -3.47 7.64
N ASP A 3 -1.63 -3.27 8.95
CA ASP A 3 -0.71 -3.90 9.93
C ASP A 3 -0.78 -5.43 9.98
N THR A 4 -1.96 -6.00 9.72
CA THR A 4 -2.20 -7.43 9.95
C THR A 4 -2.06 -8.29 8.70
N ARG A 5 -2.09 -7.71 7.50
CA ARG A 5 -2.00 -8.46 6.23
C ARG A 5 -0.94 -7.90 5.29
N VAL A 6 -0.94 -6.59 5.09
CA VAL A 6 -0.05 -5.96 4.09
C VAL A 6 1.37 -5.79 4.64
N ARG A 7 1.52 -5.18 5.82
CA ARG A 7 2.83 -4.91 6.42
C ARG A 7 3.65 -6.19 6.63
N PRO A 8 3.10 -7.33 7.09
CA PRO A 8 3.88 -8.57 7.21
C PRO A 8 4.43 -9.04 5.88
N ALA A 9 3.63 -9.04 4.81
CA ALA A 9 4.07 -9.42 3.47
C ALA A 9 5.17 -8.49 2.96
N VAL A 10 4.96 -7.18 3.07
CA VAL A 10 5.94 -6.15 2.70
C VAL A 10 7.24 -6.27 3.51
N ALA A 11 7.16 -6.58 4.79
CA ALA A 11 8.33 -6.77 5.64
C ALA A 11 9.14 -8.01 5.25
N GLN A 12 8.50 -9.09 4.76
CA GLN A 12 9.22 -10.24 4.22
C GLN A 12 10.03 -9.88 2.97
N ASP A 13 9.53 -8.96 2.15
CA ASP A 13 10.23 -8.44 0.97
C ASP A 13 11.29 -7.37 1.32
N GLY A 14 11.49 -7.04 2.61
CA GLY A 14 12.45 -6.03 3.05
C GLY A 14 11.98 -4.58 2.91
N GLY A 15 10.66 -4.36 2.92
CA GLY A 15 10.04 -3.05 2.92
C GLY A 15 9.25 -2.73 4.19
N ASP A 16 8.67 -1.53 4.22
CA ASP A 16 7.65 -1.16 5.20
C ASP A 16 6.62 -0.21 4.56
N ILE A 17 5.42 -0.17 5.12
CA ILE A 17 4.36 0.75 4.72
C ILE A 17 3.75 1.48 5.92
N THR A 18 3.51 2.76 5.77
CA THR A 18 2.85 3.60 6.77
C THR A 18 1.63 4.28 6.15
N PHE A 19 0.47 4.17 6.79
CA PHE A 19 -0.70 4.94 6.41
C PHE A 19 -0.49 6.43 6.70
N ARG A 20 -0.89 7.29 5.76
CA ARG A 20 -0.69 8.75 5.84
C ARG A 20 -1.99 9.53 5.85
N GLY A 21 -3.02 9.01 5.19
CA GLY A 21 -4.33 9.64 5.18
C GLY A 21 -5.26 8.97 4.19
N TYR A 22 -6.51 9.42 4.22
CA TYR A 22 -7.55 9.05 3.28
C TYR A 22 -8.31 10.32 2.89
N ASP A 23 -8.49 10.54 1.60
CA ASP A 23 -9.26 11.65 1.05
C ASP A 23 -9.96 11.22 -0.23
N ASN A 24 -11.26 11.50 -0.35
CA ASN A 24 -12.06 11.28 -1.56
C ASN A 24 -11.80 9.92 -2.24
N GLY A 25 -11.91 8.81 -1.49
CA GLY A 25 -11.69 7.47 -2.04
C GLY A 25 -10.22 7.08 -2.24
N THR A 26 -9.27 7.98 -1.96
CA THR A 26 -7.83 7.73 -2.15
C THR A 26 -7.13 7.52 -0.81
N VAL A 27 -6.46 6.38 -0.66
CA VAL A 27 -5.61 6.06 0.49
C VAL A 27 -4.16 6.45 0.18
N PHE A 28 -3.57 7.29 1.02
CA PHE A 28 -2.19 7.72 0.89
C PHE A 28 -1.29 6.88 1.80
N LEU A 29 -0.28 6.27 1.20
CA LEU A 29 0.70 5.43 1.88
C LEU A 29 2.10 5.98 1.66
N HIS A 30 2.93 5.88 2.69
CA HIS A 30 4.37 6.05 2.57
C HIS A 30 5.02 4.67 2.57
N MET A 31 5.75 4.34 1.50
CA MET A 31 6.40 3.04 1.33
C MET A 31 7.92 3.20 1.49
N LYS A 32 8.57 2.25 2.16
CA LYS A 32 10.02 2.23 2.43
C LYS A 32 10.66 0.92 1.99
N GLY A 33 12.00 0.95 1.84
CA GLY A 33 12.82 -0.23 1.61
C GLY A 33 12.73 -0.76 0.17
N ALA A 34 12.78 -2.09 0.01
CA ALA A 34 12.72 -2.73 -1.30
C ALA A 34 11.47 -2.31 -2.12
N CYS A 35 10.39 -1.96 -1.43
CA CYS A 35 9.12 -1.52 -2.04
C CYS A 35 9.16 -0.10 -2.61
N ALA A 36 10.14 0.73 -2.24
CA ALA A 36 10.29 2.10 -2.74
C ALA A 36 11.37 2.22 -3.83
N GLY A 37 12.29 1.25 -3.92
CA GLY A 37 13.48 1.33 -4.79
C GLY A 37 13.35 0.67 -6.16
N CYS A 38 12.34 -0.16 -6.40
CA CYS A 38 12.14 -0.90 -7.65
C CYS A 38 10.79 -0.54 -8.29
N PRO A 39 10.76 0.21 -9.41
CA PRO A 39 9.51 0.73 -10.01
C PRO A 39 8.46 -0.35 -10.32
N SER A 40 8.91 -1.53 -10.75
CA SER A 40 8.02 -2.65 -11.05
C SER A 40 7.40 -3.25 -9.79
N SER A 41 8.17 -3.39 -8.71
CA SER A 41 7.70 -3.95 -7.44
C SER A 41 6.74 -2.99 -6.73
N THR A 42 6.99 -1.69 -6.81
CA THR A 42 6.10 -0.65 -6.30
C THR A 42 4.73 -0.69 -6.97
N ALA A 43 4.68 -0.81 -8.30
CA ALA A 43 3.44 -0.86 -9.06
C ALA A 43 2.59 -2.11 -8.75
N THR A 44 3.24 -3.28 -8.64
CA THR A 44 2.57 -4.53 -8.28
C THR A 44 2.05 -4.50 -6.85
N LEU A 45 2.85 -4.01 -5.91
CA LEU A 45 2.45 -3.90 -4.50
C LEU A 45 1.27 -2.93 -4.33
N LYS A 46 1.36 -1.74 -4.95
CA LYS A 46 0.25 -0.75 -4.96
C LYS A 46 -1.05 -1.39 -5.43
N HIS A 47 -1.03 -2.13 -6.54
CA HIS A 47 -2.21 -2.85 -7.04
C HIS A 47 -2.74 -3.90 -6.06
N GLY A 48 -1.87 -4.70 -5.48
CA GLY A 48 -2.26 -5.71 -4.49
C GLY A 48 -2.94 -5.09 -3.27
N ILE A 49 -2.38 -3.99 -2.75
CA ILE A 49 -2.94 -3.24 -1.62
C ILE A 49 -4.29 -2.63 -2.00
N GLN A 50 -4.39 -2.00 -3.16
CA GLN A 50 -5.64 -1.39 -3.64
C GLN A 50 -6.76 -2.43 -3.75
N ASN A 51 -6.48 -3.60 -4.34
CA ASN A 51 -7.46 -4.68 -4.48
C ASN A 51 -7.91 -5.22 -3.12
N LEU A 52 -6.97 -5.39 -2.19
CA LEU A 52 -7.27 -5.83 -0.83
C LEU A 52 -8.14 -4.80 -0.10
N LEU A 53 -7.76 -3.52 -0.15
CA LEU A 53 -8.50 -2.45 0.49
C LEU A 53 -9.90 -2.33 -0.10
N ARG A 54 -10.06 -2.34 -1.42
CA ARG A 54 -11.36 -2.36 -2.10
C ARG A 54 -12.28 -3.50 -1.66
N HIS A 55 -11.71 -4.69 -1.46
CA HIS A 55 -12.48 -5.85 -1.04
C HIS A 55 -13.06 -5.71 0.36
N PHE A 56 -12.29 -5.13 1.30
CA PHE A 56 -12.73 -4.98 2.70
C PHE A 56 -13.35 -3.61 3.00
N VAL A 57 -13.05 -2.60 2.19
CA VAL A 57 -13.39 -1.18 2.35
C VAL A 57 -13.78 -0.66 0.96
N PRO A 58 -15.03 -0.86 0.51
CA PRO A 58 -15.47 -0.55 -0.85
C PRO A 58 -15.40 0.94 -1.23
N GLU A 59 -15.34 1.84 -0.24
CA GLU A 59 -15.14 3.28 -0.41
C GLU A 59 -13.73 3.64 -0.90
N VAL A 60 -12.75 2.74 -0.80
CA VAL A 60 -11.42 2.96 -1.37
C VAL A 60 -11.47 2.75 -2.88
N GLU A 61 -11.18 3.79 -3.64
CA GLU A 61 -11.08 3.75 -5.10
C GLU A 61 -9.62 3.60 -5.54
N HIS A 62 -8.72 4.35 -4.90
CA HIS A 62 -7.32 4.46 -5.29
C HIS A 62 -6.36 4.37 -4.10
N VAL A 63 -5.13 3.94 -4.39
CA VAL A 63 -4.01 3.97 -3.44
C VAL A 63 -2.89 4.77 -4.05
N GLU A 64 -2.40 5.80 -3.37
CA GLU A 64 -1.27 6.60 -3.84
C GLU A 64 -0.08 6.51 -2.90
N GLN A 65 1.11 6.46 -3.50
CA GLN A 65 2.35 6.58 -2.77
C GLN A 65 2.70 8.05 -2.62
N ILE A 66 2.95 8.49 -1.40
CA ILE A 66 3.55 9.79 -1.14
C ILE A 66 5.04 9.62 -0.76
N PRO A 67 5.90 10.59 -1.12
CA PRO A 67 7.30 10.62 -0.72
C PRO A 67 7.51 10.68 0.80
#